data_AF-A0A3D8YXE1-F1
#
_entry.id   AF-A0A3D8YXE1-F1
#
_cell.length_a   1.000
_cell.length_b   1.000
_cell.length_c   1.000
_cell.angle_alpha   90.00
_cell.angle_beta   90.00
_cell.angle_gamma   90.00
#
_symmetry.space_group_name_H-M   'P 1'
#
loop_
_entity.id
_entity.type
_entity.pdbx_description
1 polymer ?
#
loop_
_entity_poly.entity_id
_entity_poly.type
_entity_poly.pdbx_seq_one_letter_code
_entity_poly.pdbx_strand_id
1 'polypeptide(L)'
;MLLNFAYEHFKRQNYELAGSLYKESMALKDKYSPLYLLSLEVNTRNALIGKFLPQEELIDLIEDGLNIADLCNETLYRLIFTLLKFSVFHQKDEYHRYLFDSVLPYLKSHAYTLTAQTYDRDLLNYYTAKGNPDKALEVALRLINSDDTTTQETSEALV
;
A
#
# COMPACT_ATOMS: atom_id res chain seq x y z
N MET A 1 18.92 0.59 4.87
CA MET A 1 19.17 0.23 6.29
C MET A 1 18.21 0.92 7.27
N LEU A 2 17.89 2.22 7.15
CA LEU A 2 16.90 2.88 8.04
C LEU A 2 15.43 2.52 7.76
N LEU A 3 15.03 2.45 6.48
CA LEU A 3 13.66 2.11 6.08
C LEU A 3 13.18 0.77 6.68
N ASN A 4 14.01 -0.27 6.59
CA ASN A 4 13.68 -1.59 7.14
C ASN A 4 13.64 -1.56 8.67
N PHE A 5 14.51 -0.78 9.31
CA PHE A 5 14.51 -0.66 10.76
C PHE A 5 13.25 0.06 11.27
N ALA A 6 12.84 1.12 10.59
CA ALA A 6 11.56 1.79 10.82
C ALA A 6 10.38 0.83 10.64
N TYR A 7 10.43 -0.05 9.63
CA TYR A 7 9.40 -1.07 9.40
C TYR A 7 9.30 -2.09 10.55
N GLU A 8 10.41 -2.50 11.15
CA GLU A 8 10.39 -3.34 12.36
C GLU A 8 9.72 -2.65 13.55
N HIS A 9 9.94 -1.34 13.72
CA HIS A 9 9.26 -0.55 14.73
C HIS A 9 7.77 -0.36 14.43
N PHE A 10 7.41 -0.15 13.17
CA PHE A 10 6.02 -0.07 12.71
C PHE A 10 5.27 -1.36 13.05
N LYS A 11 5.84 -2.54 12.76
CA LYS A 11 5.23 -3.85 13.11
C LYS A 11 5.01 -4.03 14.62
N ARG A 12 5.84 -3.37 15.44
CA ARG A 12 5.73 -3.37 16.91
C ARG A 12 4.82 -2.26 17.45
N GLN A 13 4.16 -1.51 16.56
CA GLN A 13 3.28 -0.39 16.89
C GLN A 13 4.00 0.80 17.55
N ASN A 14 5.32 0.89 17.40
CA ASN A 14 6.12 2.02 17.86
C ASN A 14 6.07 3.14 16.82
N TYR A 15 4.88 3.68 16.55
CA TYR A 15 4.60 4.52 15.38
C TYR A 15 5.39 5.83 15.36
N GLU A 16 5.53 6.52 16.49
CA GLU A 16 6.29 7.77 16.56
C GLU A 16 7.78 7.54 16.23
N LEU A 17 8.38 6.50 16.82
CA LEU A 17 9.78 6.14 16.55
C LEU A 17 9.96 5.68 15.10
N ALA A 18 9.06 4.86 14.58
CA ALA A 18 9.05 4.47 13.18
C ALA A 18 8.96 5.70 12.27
N GLY A 19 8.12 6.68 12.62
CA GLY A 19 7.96 7.93 11.88
C GLY A 19 9.25 8.75 11.83
N SER A 20 9.93 8.91 12.97
CA SER A 20 11.23 9.58 13.03
C SER A 20 12.27 8.88 12.14
N LEU A 21 12.36 7.55 12.21
CA LEU A 21 13.29 6.77 11.38
C LEU A 21 12.94 6.82 9.88
N TYR A 22 11.65 6.86 9.52
CA TYR A 22 11.23 7.05 8.13
C TYR A 22 11.60 8.43 7.61
N LYS A 23 11.38 9.50 8.41
CA LYS A 23 11.80 10.87 8.06
C LYS A 23 13.32 10.98 7.87
N GLU A 24 14.11 10.39 8.76
CA GLU A 24 15.57 10.29 8.58
C GLU A 24 15.92 9.54 7.30
N SER A 25 15.22 8.44 7.01
CA SER A 25 15.44 7.69 5.79
C SER A 25 15.12 8.53 4.54
N MET A 26 14.08 9.36 4.56
CA MET A 26 13.73 10.27 3.47
C MET A 26 14.80 11.33 3.24
N ALA A 27 15.35 11.91 4.31
CA ALA A 27 16.36 12.97 4.24
C ALA A 27 17.67 12.55 3.54
N LEU A 28 17.93 11.24 3.46
CA LEU A 28 19.10 10.67 2.79
C LEU A 28 18.89 10.38 1.30
N LYS A 29 17.72 10.68 0.75
CA LYS A 29 17.33 10.30 -0.62
C LYS A 29 17.09 11.54 -1.48
N ASP A 30 17.31 11.40 -2.78
CA ASP A 30 16.90 12.41 -3.74
C ASP A 30 15.37 12.55 -3.73
N LYS A 31 14.87 13.79 -3.61
CA LYS A 31 13.44 14.07 -3.47
C LYS A 31 12.64 13.53 -4.66
N TYR A 32 13.20 13.58 -5.86
CA TYR A 32 12.53 13.18 -7.10
C TYR A 32 12.96 11.77 -7.50
N SER A 33 12.84 10.83 -6.56
CA SER A 33 13.21 9.43 -6.78
C SER A 33 12.16 8.44 -6.27
N PRO A 34 12.09 7.23 -6.85
CA PRO A 34 11.18 6.18 -6.38
C PRO A 34 11.46 5.75 -4.93
N LEU A 35 12.72 5.83 -4.50
CA LEU A 35 13.11 5.49 -3.14
C LEU A 35 12.62 6.53 -2.12
N TYR A 36 12.57 7.81 -2.51
CA TYR A 36 11.97 8.86 -1.68
C TYR A 36 10.46 8.64 -1.56
N LEU A 37 9.77 8.41 -2.68
CA LEU A 37 8.34 8.10 -2.72
C LEU A 37 7.99 6.90 -1.83
N LEU A 38 8.78 5.82 -1.87
CA LEU A 38 8.63 4.68 -0.96
C LEU A 38 8.65 5.11 0.51
N SER A 39 9.61 5.96 0.86
CA SER A 39 9.82 6.38 2.24
C SER A 39 8.75 7.36 2.72
N LEU A 40 8.30 8.24 1.84
CA LEU A 40 7.18 9.14 2.07
C LEU A 40 5.88 8.35 2.25
N GLU A 41 5.63 7.35 1.42
CA GLU A 41 4.45 6.47 1.49
C GLU A 41 4.37 5.77 2.84
N VAL A 42 5.43 5.06 3.25
CA VAL A 42 5.44 4.36 4.54
C VAL A 42 5.39 5.32 5.73
N ASN A 43 6.03 6.50 5.64
CA ASN A 43 5.94 7.52 6.69
C ASN A 43 4.50 8.03 6.85
N THR A 44 3.85 8.34 5.74
CA THR A 44 2.46 8.85 5.70
C THR A 44 1.49 7.80 6.23
N ARG A 45 1.62 6.54 5.78
CA ARG A 45 0.84 5.42 6.28
C ARG A 45 1.04 5.19 7.78
N ASN A 46 2.28 5.24 8.24
CA ASN A 46 2.63 5.09 9.65
C ASN A 46 2.00 6.20 10.49
N ALA A 47 2.05 7.46 10.03
CA ALA A 47 1.39 8.59 10.68
C ALA A 47 -0.13 8.46 10.75
N LEU A 48 -0.76 8.03 9.65
CA LEU A 48 -2.19 7.79 9.59
C LEU A 48 -2.64 6.70 10.58
N ILE A 49 -1.95 5.55 10.59
CA ILE A 49 -2.29 4.41 11.46
C ILE A 49 -2.00 4.75 12.94
N GLY A 50 -0.84 5.36 13.20
CA GLY A 50 -0.42 5.74 14.55
C GLY A 50 -1.12 6.97 15.11
N LYS A 51 -1.87 7.71 14.28
CA LYS A 51 -2.62 8.91 14.65
C LYS A 51 -1.78 9.98 15.36
N PHE A 52 -0.50 10.09 15.01
CA PHE A 52 0.43 11.04 15.64
C PHE A 52 0.65 12.31 14.81
N LEU A 53 0.07 12.41 13.61
CA LEU A 53 -0.01 13.66 12.84
C LEU A 53 -1.48 14.08 12.68
N PRO A 54 -1.77 15.39 12.66
CA PRO A 54 -3.09 15.90 12.33
C PRO A 54 -3.45 15.63 10.87
N GLN A 55 -4.75 15.70 10.56
CA GLN A 55 -5.28 15.36 9.24
C GLN A 55 -4.71 16.27 8.14
N GLU A 56 -4.54 17.55 8.43
CA GLU A 56 -4.01 18.55 7.51
C GLU A 56 -2.58 18.21 7.10
N GLU A 57 -1.72 17.84 8.05
CA GLU A 57 -0.34 17.41 7.76
C GLU A 57 -0.30 16.11 6.95
N LEU A 58 -1.24 15.19 7.17
CA LEU A 58 -1.35 13.98 6.34
C LEU A 58 -1.75 14.31 4.91
N ILE A 59 -2.66 15.28 4.72
CA ILE A 59 -3.05 15.76 3.38
C ILE A 59 -1.84 16.36 2.67
N ASP A 60 -1.05 17.20 3.34
CA ASP A 60 0.13 17.82 2.73
C ASP A 60 1.16 16.78 2.27
N LEU A 61 1.41 15.74 3.08
CA LEU A 61 2.30 14.63 2.70
C LEU A 61 1.78 13.84 1.49
N ILE A 62 0.47 13.64 1.42
CA ILE A 62 -0.17 12.93 0.30
C ILE A 62 -0.09 13.75 -0.99
N GLU A 63 -0.38 15.04 -0.93
CA GLU A 63 -0.33 15.91 -2.09
C GLU A 63 1.11 16.12 -2.59
N ASP A 64 2.11 16.25 -1.70
CA ASP A 64 3.54 16.25 -2.11
C ASP A 64 3.92 14.92 -2.77
N GLY A 65 3.45 13.79 -2.22
CA GLY A 65 3.66 12.47 -2.82
C GLY A 65 3.04 12.31 -4.20
N LEU A 66 1.81 12.79 -4.41
CA LEU A 66 1.16 12.80 -5.73
C LEU A 66 1.94 13.66 -6.72
N ASN A 67 2.32 14.88 -6.32
CA ASN A 67 3.08 15.80 -7.17
C ASN A 67 4.43 15.21 -7.59
N ILE A 68 5.19 14.63 -6.65
CA ILE A 68 6.47 13.99 -6.95
C ILE A 68 6.27 12.77 -7.86
N ALA A 69 5.25 11.95 -7.59
CA ALA A 69 4.98 10.78 -8.41
C ALA A 69 4.61 11.16 -9.85
N ASP A 70 3.89 12.27 -10.06
CA ASP A 70 3.64 12.82 -11.39
C ASP A 70 4.91 13.31 -12.08
N LEU A 71 5.74 14.09 -11.38
CA LEU A 71 7.00 14.59 -11.92
C LEU A 71 7.98 13.47 -12.29
N CYS A 72 7.99 12.37 -11.53
CA CYS A 72 8.83 11.20 -11.76
C CYS A 72 8.21 10.16 -12.71
N ASN A 73 6.96 10.36 -13.18
CA ASN A 73 6.18 9.36 -13.93
C ASN A 73 5.99 8.01 -13.21
N GLU A 74 5.88 8.04 -11.89
CA GLU A 74 5.79 6.87 -11.02
C GLU A 74 4.34 6.44 -10.77
N THR A 75 3.78 5.65 -11.69
CA THR A 75 2.37 5.22 -11.65
C THR A 75 1.99 4.50 -10.37
N LEU A 76 2.84 3.62 -9.84
CA LEU A 76 2.58 2.92 -8.58
C LEU A 76 2.26 3.90 -7.46
N TYR A 77 3.11 4.91 -7.27
CA TYR A 77 2.97 5.85 -6.17
C TYR A 77 1.76 6.77 -6.35
N ARG A 78 1.38 7.13 -7.57
CA ARG A 78 0.11 7.84 -7.81
C ARG A 78 -1.10 7.05 -7.32
N LEU A 79 -1.13 5.76 -7.63
CA LEU A 79 -2.18 4.85 -7.17
C LEU A 79 -2.20 4.75 -5.63
N ILE A 80 -1.03 4.57 -5.01
CA ILE A 80 -0.93 4.39 -3.55
C ILE A 80 -1.27 5.69 -2.79
N PHE A 81 -0.77 6.86 -3.21
CA PHE A 81 -1.13 8.13 -2.55
C PHE A 81 -2.60 8.47 -2.73
N THR A 82 -3.22 8.10 -3.85
CA THR A 82 -4.69 8.23 -4.02
C THR A 82 -5.46 7.33 -3.03
N LEU A 83 -4.99 6.10 -2.76
CA LEU A 83 -5.58 5.27 -1.70
C LEU A 83 -5.40 5.88 -0.31
N LEU A 84 -4.23 6.46 -0.02
CA LEU A 84 -3.99 7.15 1.24
C LEU A 84 -4.94 8.36 1.40
N LYS A 85 -5.21 9.08 0.32
CA LYS A 85 -6.19 10.18 0.29
C LYS A 85 -7.58 9.71 0.71
N PHE A 86 -8.10 8.65 0.10
CA PHE A 86 -9.40 8.08 0.51
C PHE A 86 -9.40 7.65 1.98
N SER A 87 -8.29 7.11 2.47
CA SER A 87 -8.16 6.67 3.86
C SER A 87 -8.19 7.85 4.85
N VAL A 88 -7.49 8.93 4.54
CA VAL A 88 -7.43 10.17 5.34
C VAL A 88 -8.80 10.86 5.42
N PHE A 89 -9.58 10.83 4.33
CA PHE A 89 -10.94 11.39 4.31
C PHE A 89 -12.02 10.40 4.81
N HIS A 90 -11.65 9.23 5.32
CA HIS A 90 -12.56 8.19 5.78
C HIS A 90 -13.58 7.73 4.71
N GLN A 91 -13.21 7.84 3.44
CA GLN A 91 -14.02 7.47 2.27
C GLN A 91 -13.88 5.97 1.98
N LYS A 92 -14.45 5.15 2.88
CA LYS A 92 -14.25 3.70 2.87
C LYS A 92 -14.74 3.04 1.58
N ASP A 93 -15.89 3.47 1.05
CA ASP A 93 -16.47 2.87 -0.15
C ASP A 93 -15.63 3.20 -1.40
N GLU A 94 -15.18 4.45 -1.50
CA GLU A 94 -14.28 4.93 -2.55
C GLU A 94 -12.93 4.24 -2.50
N TYR A 95 -12.36 4.08 -1.29
CA TYR A 95 -11.12 3.35 -1.07
C TYR A 95 -11.20 1.93 -1.64
N HIS A 96 -12.20 1.15 -1.25
CA HIS A 96 -12.29 -0.26 -1.68
C HIS A 96 -12.66 -0.39 -3.16
N ARG A 97 -13.48 0.53 -3.69
CA ARG A 97 -13.76 0.58 -5.14
C ARG A 97 -12.49 0.87 -5.93
N TYR A 98 -11.75 1.92 -5.57
CA TYR A 98 -10.51 2.29 -6.26
C TYR A 98 -9.41 1.23 -6.12
N LEU A 99 -9.32 0.61 -4.94
CA LEU A 99 -8.42 -0.52 -4.69
C LEU A 99 -8.69 -1.67 -5.67
N PHE A 100 -9.96 -2.02 -5.85
CA PHE A 100 -10.38 -3.11 -6.73
C PHE A 100 -10.23 -2.75 -8.22
N ASP A 101 -10.72 -1.58 -8.63
CA ASP A 101 -10.84 -1.21 -10.05
C ASP A 101 -9.51 -0.72 -10.65
N SER A 102 -8.59 -0.19 -9.83
CA SER A 102 -7.39 0.51 -10.32
C SER A 102 -6.10 -0.05 -9.75
N VAL A 103 -6.00 -0.16 -8.43
CA VAL A 103 -4.71 -0.52 -7.79
C VAL A 103 -4.37 -1.99 -7.97
N LEU A 104 -5.31 -2.90 -7.72
CA LEU A 104 -5.06 -4.34 -7.87
C LEU A 104 -4.66 -4.74 -9.30
N PRO A 105 -5.34 -4.29 -10.37
CA PRO A 105 -4.92 -4.59 -11.74
C PRO A 105 -3.47 -4.16 -12.02
N TYR A 106 -3.07 -2.98 -11.53
CA TYR A 106 -1.70 -2.50 -11.68
C TYR A 106 -0.71 -3.40 -10.92
N LEU A 107 -0.98 -3.70 -9.65
CA LEU A 107 -0.08 -4.52 -8.83
C LEU A 107 0.14 -5.91 -9.44
N LYS A 108 -0.94 -6.54 -9.93
CA LYS A 108 -0.89 -7.87 -10.54
C LYS A 108 -0.14 -7.87 -11.87
N SER A 109 -0.34 -6.86 -12.71
CA SER A 109 0.37 -6.74 -14.00
C SER A 109 1.86 -6.42 -13.86
N HIS A 110 2.30 -5.92 -12.69
CA HIS A 110 3.68 -5.51 -12.44
C HIS A 110 4.39 -6.37 -11.37
N ALA A 111 3.93 -7.60 -11.15
CA ALA A 111 4.54 -8.58 -10.25
C ALA A 111 4.63 -8.17 -8.76
N TYR A 112 3.77 -7.27 -8.30
CA TYR A 112 3.64 -6.93 -6.88
C TYR A 112 2.72 -7.92 -6.14
N THR A 113 2.97 -9.22 -6.33
CA THR A 113 2.05 -10.31 -5.94
C THR A 113 1.71 -10.32 -4.45
N LEU A 114 2.71 -10.20 -3.57
CA LEU A 114 2.49 -10.22 -2.11
C LEU A 114 1.65 -9.02 -1.63
N THR A 115 1.89 -7.85 -2.21
CA THR A 115 1.10 -6.64 -1.94
C THR A 115 -0.33 -6.81 -2.45
N ALA A 116 -0.50 -7.33 -3.66
CA ALA A 116 -1.81 -7.59 -4.24
C ALA A 116 -2.62 -8.58 -3.38
N GLN A 117 -2.02 -9.67 -2.92
CA GLN A 117 -2.67 -10.64 -2.04
C GLN A 117 -3.12 -10.01 -0.71
N THR A 118 -2.30 -9.11 -0.15
CA THR A 118 -2.65 -8.38 1.08
C THR A 118 -3.89 -7.51 0.88
N TYR A 119 -3.98 -6.83 -0.26
CA TYR A 119 -5.16 -6.04 -0.61
C TYR A 119 -6.39 -6.86 -0.99
N ASP A 120 -6.22 -8.02 -1.64
CA ASP A 120 -7.34 -8.94 -1.86
C ASP A 120 -7.91 -9.44 -0.51
N ARG A 121 -7.08 -9.72 0.51
CA ARG A 121 -7.59 -10.05 1.86
C ARG A 121 -8.38 -8.91 2.50
N ASP A 122 -7.92 -7.67 2.34
CA ASP A 122 -8.64 -6.48 2.83
C ASP A 122 -10.02 -6.35 2.16
N LEU A 123 -10.08 -6.50 0.83
CA LEU A 123 -11.34 -6.49 0.07
C LEU A 123 -12.29 -7.62 0.46
N LEU A 124 -11.78 -8.82 0.71
CA LEU A 124 -12.59 -9.95 1.17
C LEU A 124 -13.26 -9.62 2.51
N ASN A 125 -12.50 -9.09 3.46
CA ASN A 125 -13.03 -8.67 4.77
C ASN A 125 -14.08 -7.57 4.60
N TYR A 126 -13.83 -6.59 3.75
CA TYR A 126 -14.75 -5.49 3.48
C TYR A 126 -16.07 -5.97 2.87
N TYR A 127 -16.03 -6.74 1.79
CA TYR A 127 -17.26 -7.20 1.11
C TYR A 127 -18.06 -8.18 1.97
N THR A 128 -17.37 -9.00 2.78
CA THR A 128 -18.03 -9.85 3.78
C THR A 128 -18.77 -9.00 4.81
N ALA A 129 -18.10 -8.00 5.38
CA ALA A 129 -18.71 -7.11 6.39
C ALA A 129 -19.87 -6.26 5.82
N LYS A 130 -19.84 -5.92 4.53
CA LYS A 130 -20.92 -5.18 3.84
C LYS A 130 -22.11 -6.07 3.45
N GLY A 131 -22.02 -7.38 3.63
CA GLY A 131 -23.05 -8.32 3.21
C GLY A 131 -23.18 -8.42 1.69
N ASN A 132 -22.05 -8.31 0.96
CA ASN A 132 -21.99 -8.47 -0.49
C ASN A 132 -21.32 -9.81 -0.84
N PRO A 133 -22.06 -10.94 -0.80
CA PRO A 133 -21.48 -12.27 -0.98
C PRO A 133 -20.91 -12.49 -2.37
N ASP A 134 -21.49 -11.90 -3.41
CA ASP A 134 -21.02 -12.06 -4.80
C ASP A 134 -19.61 -11.49 -4.97
N LYS A 135 -19.37 -10.27 -4.48
CA LYS A 135 -18.04 -9.67 -4.52
C LYS A 135 -17.06 -10.34 -3.57
N ALA A 136 -17.51 -10.80 -2.40
CA ALA A 136 -16.66 -11.56 -1.49
C ALA A 136 -16.19 -12.87 -2.15
N LEU A 137 -17.09 -13.60 -2.81
CA LEU A 137 -16.76 -14.82 -3.55
C LEU A 137 -15.80 -14.53 -4.71
N GLU A 138 -16.03 -13.45 -5.47
CA GLU A 138 -15.14 -13.04 -6.55
C GLU A 138 -13.71 -12.82 -6.05
N VAL A 139 -13.53 -12.10 -4.93
CA VAL A 139 -12.22 -11.85 -4.32
C VAL A 139 -11.61 -13.15 -3.79
N ALA A 140 -12.40 -14.01 -3.14
CA ALA A 140 -11.93 -15.28 -2.60
C ALA A 140 -11.39 -16.22 -3.69
N LEU A 141 -12.09 -16.33 -4.82
CA LEU A 141 -11.64 -17.12 -5.97
C LEU A 141 -10.31 -16.61 -6.53
N ARG A 142 -10.09 -15.29 -6.54
CA ARG A 142 -8.81 -14.71 -6.97
C ARG A 142 -7.66 -15.06 -6.04
N LEU A 143 -7.89 -15.11 -4.72
CA LEU A 143 -6.87 -15.51 -3.75
C LEU A 143 -6.46 -16.97 -3.96
N ILE A 144 -7.43 -17.88 -4.04
CA ILE A 144 -7.19 -19.32 -4.23
C ILE A 144 -6.39 -19.57 -5.52
N ASN A 145 -6.83 -18.99 -6.64
CA ASN A 145 -6.17 -19.20 -7.93
C ASN A 145 -4.79 -18.54 -8.01
N SER A 146 -4.47 -17.57 -7.16
CA SER A 146 -3.13 -16.96 -7.10
C SER A 146 -2.12 -17.81 -6.32
N ASP A 147 -2.59 -18.64 -5.39
CA ASP A 147 -1.73 -19.51 -4.57
C ASP A 147 -1.29 -20.76 -5.34
N ASP A 148 -2.10 -21.24 -6.30
CA ASP A 148 -1.80 -22.43 -7.12
C ASP A 148 -0.57 -22.24 -8.04
N THR A 149 -0.33 -21.03 -8.56
CA THR A 149 0.86 -20.73 -9.39
C THR A 149 2.19 -20.85 -8.64
N THR A 150 2.20 -20.71 -7.31
CA THR A 150 3.43 -20.83 -6.50
C THR A 150 3.87 -22.28 -6.32
N THR A 151 2.96 -23.23 -6.54
CA THR A 151 3.23 -24.66 -6.28
C THR A 151 3.76 -25.37 -7.53
N GLN A 152 3.50 -24.86 -8.74
CA GLN A 152 3.97 -25.47 -9.99
C GLN A 152 5.41 -25.10 -10.38
N GLU A 153 5.91 -23.93 -10.00
CA GLU A 153 7.28 -23.50 -10.36
C GLU A 153 8.39 -24.26 -9.60
N THR A 154 8.08 -24.94 -8.50
CA THR A 154 9.05 -25.78 -7.77
C THR A 154 9.15 -27.21 -8.29
N SER A 155 8.20 -27.66 -9.12
CA SER A 155 8.21 -29.00 -9.73
C SER A 155 8.88 -29.08 -11.10
N GLU A 156 9.06 -27.96 -11.81
CA GLU A 156 9.67 -27.95 -13.16
C GLU A 156 11.18 -27.64 -13.15
N ALA A 157 11.77 -27.30 -12.00
CA ALA A 157 13.21 -27.02 -11.87
C ALA A 157 14.08 -28.27 -11.54
N LEU A 158 13.53 -29.48 -11.64
CA LEU A 158 14.20 -30.75 -11.27
C LEU A 158 14.19 -31.83 -12.37
N VAL A 159 14.04 -31.46 -13.65
CA VAL A 159 14.19 -32.39 -14.78
C VAL A 159 15.33 -31.97 -15.70
#